data_AF-A0A960N6I3-F1
#
_entry.id   AF-A0A960N6I3-F1
#
_cell.length_a   1.000
_cell.length_b   1.000
_cell.length_c   1.000
_cell.angle_alpha   90.00
_cell.angle_beta   90.00
_cell.angle_gamma   90.00
#
_symmetry.space_group_name_H-M   'P 1'
#
loop_
_entity.id
_entity.type
_entity.pdbx_description
1 polymer ?
#
loop_
_entity_poly.entity_id
_entity_poly.type
_entity_poly.pdbx_seq_one_letter_code
_entity_poly.pdbx_strand_id
1 'polypeptide(L)'
;MHPGLPELLNAMNQAGIDASAIPPSELKPNQVAVYCTLAQKDLSESDIASLTAFANASGGLVISATPWAFKKDYPEFGTAFPGNRLLAGSGLRLLPDGYAKGSAPLAIGTGTKTDGPKVAMKPSSPAVPAPPEPIGSGSANKKSKATAAAEALAESTKTLSPGERDRLIVDLKSGASLSGDSLTDFLASLLKLNQAIGPIVPTSETPIRPGADPLIDAVVTLENDLNQSLPAGAMYAIPAASNYPGAIPEDAVRETVTLSIDGKYRGWISGRGAGFWAAKEMRPTGVYAAPGEVVKVTVPARLAGDGFEVVIGAYNGGLENRDTWQRYPRLMRAFPITNRVTEASNGLGGLVTIRVPKEADYESIEVTIEGGVRSPLFVEGQTDLSKWRSEIRKYPAPWAEIAGKRIILALPSEYVRRLEDPDKLMGVWDGIIEKAAELCGGVDRDQYRAERIVFERQTSAGYMHS
;
A
#
# COMPACT_ATOMS: atom_id res chain seq x y z
N MET A 1 23.44 23.77 -0.69
CA MET A 1 24.09 22.46 -0.91
C MET A 1 23.27 21.37 -0.25
N HIS A 2 23.22 20.16 -0.83
CA HIS A 2 22.43 19.05 -0.31
C HIS A 2 23.00 18.55 1.04
N PRO A 3 22.16 18.23 2.04
CA PRO A 3 22.63 17.86 3.38
C PRO A 3 23.51 16.60 3.41
N GLY A 4 23.35 15.66 2.48
CA GLY A 4 24.17 14.45 2.36
C GLY A 4 25.48 14.59 1.55
N LEU A 5 25.84 15.81 1.14
CA LEU A 5 27.04 16.07 0.34
C LEU A 5 28.36 15.84 1.13
N PRO A 6 28.47 16.20 2.42
CA PRO A 6 29.68 15.95 3.21
C PRO A 6 30.01 14.45 3.36
N GLU A 7 29.00 13.60 3.58
CA GLU A 7 29.19 12.15 3.70
C GLU A 7 29.65 11.53 2.38
N LEU A 8 29.06 11.98 1.25
CA LEU A 8 29.47 11.53 -0.08
C LEU A 8 30.92 11.92 -0.38
N LEU A 9 31.33 13.17 -0.08
CA LEU A 9 32.71 13.62 -0.27
C LEU A 9 33.69 12.78 0.55
N ASN A 10 33.36 12.50 1.81
CA ASN A 10 34.19 11.67 2.66
C ASN A 10 34.35 10.25 2.08
N ALA A 11 33.25 9.64 1.59
CA ALA A 11 33.30 8.32 0.96
C ALA A 11 34.13 8.29 -0.33
N MET A 12 34.00 9.31 -1.19
CA MET A 12 34.78 9.41 -2.43
C MET A 12 36.28 9.57 -2.16
N ASN A 13 36.66 10.43 -1.21
CA ASN A 13 38.05 10.62 -0.82
C ASN A 13 38.64 9.35 -0.18
N GLN A 14 37.89 8.63 0.65
CA GLN A 14 38.32 7.32 1.19
C GLN A 14 38.52 6.27 0.10
N ALA A 15 37.75 6.34 -0.99
CA ALA A 15 37.92 5.48 -2.16
C ALA A 15 39.06 5.92 -3.10
N GLY A 16 39.81 6.97 -2.75
CA GLY A 16 40.92 7.50 -3.55
C GLY A 16 40.48 8.35 -4.75
N ILE A 17 39.23 8.81 -4.77
CA ILE A 17 38.71 9.72 -5.80
C ILE A 17 38.85 11.16 -5.27
N ASP A 18 39.64 11.98 -5.95
CA ASP A 18 39.78 13.41 -5.63
C ASP A 18 38.46 14.14 -5.89
N ALA A 19 37.78 14.54 -4.81
CA ALA A 19 36.45 15.13 -4.87
C ALA A 19 36.34 16.37 -3.97
N SER A 20 35.66 17.40 -4.47
CA SER A 20 35.37 18.64 -3.75
C SER A 20 33.93 19.10 -3.96
N ALA A 21 33.36 19.79 -2.97
CA ALA A 21 32.06 20.45 -3.09
C ALA A 21 32.26 21.89 -3.53
N ILE A 22 31.81 22.21 -4.74
CA ILE A 22 31.93 23.54 -5.34
C ILE A 22 30.51 24.01 -5.72
N PRO A 23 30.02 25.16 -5.22
CA PRO A 23 28.78 25.74 -5.71
C PRO A 23 28.86 25.99 -7.22
N PRO A 24 27.79 25.78 -8.02
CA PRO A 24 27.85 26.01 -9.46
C PRO A 24 28.32 27.43 -9.83
N SER A 25 27.93 28.44 -9.04
CA SER A 25 28.36 29.83 -9.19
C SER A 25 29.87 30.07 -9.03
N GLU A 26 30.58 29.15 -8.38
CA GLU A 26 32.03 29.24 -8.09
C GLU A 26 32.87 28.29 -8.95
N LEU A 27 32.22 27.50 -9.82
CA LEU A 27 32.88 26.53 -10.68
C LEU A 27 33.79 27.23 -11.71
N LYS A 28 35.09 26.94 -11.66
CA LYS A 28 36.07 27.45 -12.62
C LYS A 28 36.33 26.44 -13.75
N PRO A 29 36.69 26.91 -14.96
CA PRO A 29 37.13 26.02 -16.04
C PRO A 29 38.29 25.12 -15.59
N ASN A 30 38.25 23.84 -16.00
CA ASN A 30 39.27 22.83 -15.70
C ASN A 30 39.52 22.54 -14.20
N GLN A 31 38.69 23.05 -13.29
CA GLN A 31 38.82 22.78 -11.85
C GLN A 31 38.49 21.34 -11.49
N VAL A 32 37.54 20.74 -12.21
CA VAL A 32 37.14 19.34 -12.10
C VAL A 32 36.89 18.76 -13.49
N ALA A 33 37.13 17.47 -13.66
CA ALA A 33 36.80 16.77 -14.91
C ALA A 33 35.30 16.47 -15.03
N VAL A 34 34.63 16.21 -13.90
CA VAL A 34 33.22 15.85 -13.83
C VAL A 34 32.54 16.63 -12.70
N TYR A 35 31.34 17.15 -12.96
CA TYR A 35 30.50 17.80 -11.96
C TYR A 35 29.19 17.00 -11.77
N CYS A 36 28.90 16.63 -10.53
CA CYS A 36 27.73 15.84 -10.15
C CYS A 36 26.67 16.74 -9.50
N THR A 37 25.42 16.70 -9.98
CA THR A 37 24.34 17.54 -9.41
C THR A 37 22.96 16.86 -9.39
N LEU A 38 22.14 17.26 -8.41
CA LEU A 38 20.72 16.91 -8.36
C LEU A 38 19.93 17.94 -9.16
N ALA A 39 19.38 17.53 -10.30
CA ALA A 39 18.76 18.43 -11.27
C ALA A 39 17.22 18.37 -11.22
N GLN A 40 16.65 18.36 -10.01
CA GLN A 40 15.21 18.21 -9.77
C GLN A 40 14.52 19.45 -9.18
N LYS A 41 15.28 20.37 -8.56
CA LYS A 41 14.85 21.68 -8.06
C LYS A 41 16.07 22.51 -7.64
N ASP A 42 15.87 23.77 -7.26
CA ASP A 42 16.86 24.63 -6.57
C ASP A 42 18.12 25.02 -7.39
N LEU A 43 18.07 24.94 -8.72
CA LEU A 43 19.09 25.53 -9.60
C LEU A 43 18.63 26.89 -10.11
N SER A 44 19.40 27.93 -9.80
CA SER A 44 19.16 29.27 -10.32
C SER A 44 19.53 29.39 -11.80
N GLU A 45 19.08 30.46 -12.45
CA GLU A 45 19.51 30.79 -13.82
C GLU A 45 21.04 30.85 -13.94
N SER A 46 21.72 31.44 -12.95
CA SER A 46 23.19 31.50 -12.91
C SER A 46 23.83 30.13 -12.74
N ASP A 47 23.23 29.22 -11.96
CA ASP A 47 23.75 27.86 -11.80
C ASP A 47 23.64 27.09 -13.11
N ILE A 48 22.49 27.18 -13.78
CA ILE A 48 22.26 26.55 -15.08
C ILE A 48 23.25 27.10 -16.12
N ALA A 49 23.45 28.42 -16.16
CA ALA A 49 24.41 29.04 -17.08
C ALA A 49 25.84 28.56 -16.82
N SER A 50 26.27 28.52 -15.55
CA SER A 50 27.62 28.09 -15.17
C SER A 50 27.88 26.63 -15.53
N LEU A 51 26.96 25.72 -15.18
CA LEU A 51 27.10 24.29 -15.47
C LEU A 51 27.03 24.00 -16.98
N THR A 52 26.20 24.74 -17.72
CA THR A 52 26.14 24.63 -19.19
C THR A 52 27.45 25.10 -19.81
N ALA A 53 28.01 26.21 -19.35
CA ALA A 53 29.31 26.71 -19.83
C ALA A 53 30.44 25.70 -19.54
N PHE A 54 30.45 25.11 -18.34
CA PHE A 54 31.39 24.06 -17.96
C PHE A 54 31.29 22.83 -18.89
N ALA A 55 30.08 22.33 -19.14
CA ALA A 55 29.86 21.19 -20.04
C ALA A 55 30.33 21.49 -21.47
N ASN A 56 30.02 22.68 -21.98
CA ASN A 56 30.45 23.13 -23.30
C ASN A 56 31.98 23.30 -23.40
N ALA A 57 32.67 23.54 -22.28
CA ALA A 57 34.12 23.62 -22.19
C ALA A 57 34.79 22.24 -22.02
N SER A 58 34.13 21.14 -22.44
CA SER A 58 34.58 19.74 -22.33
C SER A 58 34.52 19.14 -20.92
N GLY A 59 33.84 19.79 -19.97
CA GLY A 59 33.55 19.20 -18.66
C GLY A 59 32.47 18.12 -18.73
N GLY A 60 32.58 17.07 -17.93
CA GLY A 60 31.54 16.03 -17.81
C GLY A 60 30.44 16.44 -16.83
N LEU A 61 29.18 16.27 -17.19
CA LEU A 61 28.05 16.42 -16.26
C LEU A 61 27.44 15.06 -15.92
N VAL A 62 27.31 14.79 -14.62
CA VAL A 62 26.47 13.70 -14.09
C VAL A 62 25.29 14.33 -13.38
N ILE A 63 24.09 14.10 -13.92
CA ILE A 63 22.86 14.59 -13.31
C ILE A 63 22.04 13.43 -12.76
N SER A 64 21.39 13.66 -11.62
CA SER A 64 20.35 12.78 -11.09
C SER A 64 19.10 13.58 -10.80
N ALA A 65 17.93 13.00 -11.09
CA ALA A 65 16.64 13.62 -10.86
C ALA A 65 15.56 12.55 -10.70
N THR A 66 14.46 12.93 -10.05
CA THR A 66 13.24 12.11 -9.89
C THR A 66 12.06 12.76 -10.64
N PRO A 67 12.01 12.73 -11.99
CA PRO A 67 11.04 13.52 -12.78
C PRO A 67 9.58 13.43 -12.35
N TRP A 68 9.11 12.21 -12.04
CA TRP A 68 7.70 11.94 -11.72
C TRP A 68 7.22 12.58 -10.44
N ALA A 69 8.11 12.83 -9.49
CA ALA A 69 7.78 13.50 -8.24
C ALA A 69 7.52 14.99 -8.45
N PHE A 70 8.19 15.61 -9.44
CA PHE A 70 8.17 17.06 -9.66
C PHE A 70 7.38 17.49 -10.90
N LYS A 71 6.82 16.55 -11.69
CA LYS A 71 6.12 16.88 -12.95
C LYS A 71 4.97 17.88 -12.81
N LYS A 72 4.34 17.95 -11.63
CA LYS A 72 3.26 18.90 -11.35
C LYS A 72 3.77 20.32 -11.12
N ASP A 73 5.00 20.47 -10.64
CA ASP A 73 5.63 21.76 -10.36
C ASP A 73 6.17 22.42 -11.64
N TYR A 74 6.32 21.63 -12.72
CA TYR A 74 6.82 22.08 -14.02
C TYR A 74 5.83 21.73 -15.15
N PRO A 75 4.77 22.54 -15.35
CA PRO A 75 3.79 22.32 -16.43
C PRO A 75 4.43 22.24 -17.81
N GLU A 76 5.48 23.04 -18.05
CA GLU A 76 6.31 22.99 -19.24
C GLU A 76 7.55 22.10 -19.02
N PHE A 77 7.32 20.86 -18.58
CA PHE A 77 8.39 19.96 -18.11
C PHE A 77 9.58 19.83 -19.07
N GLY A 78 9.33 19.89 -20.38
CA GLY A 78 10.38 19.77 -21.38
C GLY A 78 11.41 20.87 -21.42
N THR A 79 10.99 22.09 -21.11
CA THR A 79 11.81 23.29 -21.26
C THR A 79 12.09 23.94 -19.91
N ALA A 80 11.21 23.77 -18.93
CA ALA A 80 11.33 24.38 -17.61
C ALA A 80 12.05 23.50 -16.58
N PHE A 81 12.01 22.17 -16.71
CA PHE A 81 12.60 21.29 -15.71
C PHE A 81 14.13 21.45 -15.66
N PRO A 82 14.76 21.69 -14.48
CA PRO A 82 16.19 21.99 -14.40
C PRO A 82 17.11 20.96 -15.07
N GLY A 83 16.83 19.67 -14.91
CA GLY A 83 17.58 18.60 -15.60
C GLY A 83 17.47 18.68 -17.12
N ASN A 84 16.29 19.01 -17.67
CA ASN A 84 16.11 19.16 -19.12
C ASN A 84 16.81 20.41 -19.66
N ARG A 85 16.90 21.47 -18.86
CA ARG A 85 17.63 22.69 -19.21
C ARG A 85 19.14 22.43 -19.32
N LEU A 86 19.71 21.67 -18.38
CA LEU A 86 21.11 21.25 -18.43
C LEU A 86 21.40 20.31 -19.61
N LEU A 87 20.45 19.43 -19.94
CA LEU A 87 20.61 18.47 -21.04
C LEU A 87 20.30 19.04 -22.43
N ALA A 88 19.79 20.27 -22.54
CA ALA A 88 19.30 20.83 -23.80
C ALA A 88 20.33 20.76 -24.95
N GLY A 89 21.62 20.96 -24.65
CA GLY A 89 22.71 20.87 -25.63
C GLY A 89 23.13 19.46 -26.03
N SER A 90 22.70 18.44 -25.28
CA SER A 90 23.07 17.03 -25.51
C SER A 90 22.10 16.26 -26.41
N GLY A 91 20.92 16.84 -26.70
CA GLY A 91 19.83 16.13 -27.36
C GLY A 91 19.12 15.09 -26.47
N LEU A 92 19.53 14.97 -25.20
CA LEU A 92 18.86 14.13 -24.20
C LEU A 92 17.77 14.93 -23.49
N ARG A 93 16.72 14.23 -23.06
CA ARG A 93 15.62 14.83 -22.28
C ARG A 93 15.04 13.80 -21.33
N LEU A 94 14.85 14.20 -20.08
CA LEU A 94 14.08 13.49 -19.08
C LEU A 94 12.57 13.67 -19.35
N LEU A 95 11.84 12.58 -19.24
CA LEU A 95 10.39 12.56 -19.38
C LEU A 95 9.72 12.76 -18.03
N PRO A 96 8.54 13.42 -17.99
CA PRO A 96 7.85 13.74 -16.74
C PRO A 96 7.53 12.49 -15.91
N ASP A 97 7.28 11.34 -16.54
CA ASP A 97 6.99 10.09 -15.83
C ASP A 97 8.23 9.24 -15.54
N GLY A 98 9.43 9.68 -15.94
CA GLY A 98 10.70 8.97 -15.73
C GLY A 98 11.00 7.84 -16.73
N TYR A 99 10.07 7.48 -17.62
CA TYR A 99 10.22 6.37 -18.56
C TYR A 99 9.75 6.74 -19.96
N ALA A 100 10.38 6.17 -21.00
CA ALA A 100 9.99 6.42 -22.39
C ALA A 100 8.88 5.50 -22.89
N LYS A 101 8.90 4.22 -22.52
CA LYS A 101 7.80 3.26 -22.77
C LYS A 101 7.97 2.02 -21.90
N GLY A 102 7.09 1.83 -20.92
CA GLY A 102 6.87 0.58 -20.16
C GLY A 102 8.01 0.04 -19.30
N SER A 103 9.27 0.37 -19.59
CA SER A 103 10.49 -0.08 -18.89
C SER A 103 11.81 0.43 -19.52
N ALA A 104 11.80 0.99 -20.74
CA ALA A 104 13.02 1.43 -21.40
C ALA A 104 13.54 2.78 -20.83
N PRO A 105 14.82 2.88 -20.40
CA PRO A 105 15.38 4.09 -19.80
C PRO A 105 15.74 5.19 -20.81
N LEU A 106 15.85 4.87 -22.11
CA LEU A 106 16.21 5.81 -23.18
C LEU A 106 15.34 5.58 -24.41
N ALA A 107 14.88 6.66 -25.05
CA ALA A 107 14.28 6.64 -26.38
C ALA A 107 15.01 7.61 -27.31
N ILE A 108 15.32 7.16 -28.52
CA ILE A 108 15.88 8.00 -29.58
C ILE A 108 14.70 8.58 -30.35
N GLY A 109 14.44 9.88 -30.17
CA GLY A 109 13.44 10.59 -30.94
C GLY A 109 13.98 10.93 -32.33
N THR A 110 13.49 10.27 -33.38
CA THR A 110 13.57 10.85 -34.72
C THR A 110 12.62 12.04 -34.72
N GLY A 111 13.14 13.25 -34.90
CA GLY A 111 12.38 14.49 -34.83
C GLY A 111 11.05 14.42 -35.59
N THR A 112 10.10 15.21 -35.09
CA THR A 112 8.70 15.38 -35.52
C THR A 112 7.68 14.45 -34.84
N LYS A 113 7.17 14.94 -33.70
CA LYS A 113 5.72 15.08 -33.50
C LYS A 113 5.47 16.11 -32.41
N THR A 114 5.24 17.33 -32.89
CA THR A 114 4.44 18.35 -32.24
C THR A 114 3.03 17.79 -32.08
N ASP A 115 2.62 17.48 -30.85
CA ASP A 115 1.21 17.35 -30.48
C ASP A 115 1.06 17.94 -29.06
N GLY A 116 1.07 19.26 -28.97
CA GLY A 116 0.06 19.92 -28.14
C GLY A 116 -1.22 19.97 -28.99
N PRO A 117 -2.43 19.78 -28.44
CA PRO A 117 -3.01 20.72 -27.48
C PRO A 117 -3.93 20.02 -26.45
N LYS A 118 -4.72 20.60 -25.54
CA LYS A 118 -5.33 21.92 -25.37
C LYS A 118 -5.87 21.98 -23.93
N VAL A 119 -5.60 23.06 -23.20
CA VAL A 119 -6.22 23.35 -21.91
C VAL A 119 -7.67 23.76 -22.12
N ALA A 120 -8.59 23.15 -21.36
CA ALA A 120 -9.90 23.70 -21.07
C ALA A 120 -10.16 23.56 -19.56
N MET A 121 -9.87 24.62 -18.82
CA MET A 121 -10.32 24.79 -17.43
C MET A 121 -11.69 25.49 -17.42
N LYS A 122 -12.65 24.92 -16.72
CA LYS A 122 -13.72 25.66 -16.03
C LYS A 122 -13.79 25.15 -14.59
N PRO A 123 -13.84 26.03 -13.57
CA PRO A 123 -13.97 25.64 -12.19
C PRO A 123 -15.44 25.49 -11.81
N SER A 124 -15.77 24.39 -11.13
CA SER A 124 -16.92 24.35 -10.23
C SER A 124 -16.50 23.58 -8.97
N SER A 125 -16.34 24.31 -7.86
CA SER A 125 -16.38 23.70 -6.53
C SER A 125 -17.73 23.01 -6.33
N PRO A 126 -17.79 22.04 -5.41
CA PRO A 126 -18.73 22.25 -4.33
C PRO A 126 -18.10 22.13 -2.94
N ALA A 127 -18.79 22.81 -2.05
CA ALA A 127 -18.53 23.01 -0.64
C ALA A 127 -18.37 21.72 0.17
N VAL A 128 -17.65 21.90 1.28
CA VAL A 128 -17.68 21.11 2.51
C VAL A 128 -19.12 20.78 2.91
N PRO A 129 -19.47 19.52 3.27
CA PRO A 129 -20.74 19.27 3.94
C PRO A 129 -20.64 19.64 5.42
N ALA A 130 -21.63 20.41 5.86
CA ALA A 130 -21.95 20.66 7.26
C ALA A 130 -22.28 19.35 8.02
N PRO A 131 -22.19 19.32 9.36
CA PRO A 131 -22.55 18.13 10.13
C PRO A 131 -24.04 17.82 9.99
N PRO A 132 -24.47 16.55 10.07
CA PRO A 132 -25.89 16.22 10.03
C PRO A 132 -26.56 16.66 11.33
N GLU A 133 -27.59 17.49 11.22
CA GLU A 133 -28.60 17.64 12.28
C GLU A 133 -29.41 16.34 12.43
N PRO A 134 -29.88 16.00 13.64
CA PRO A 134 -30.60 14.77 13.89
C PRO A 134 -32.02 14.87 13.34
N ILE A 135 -32.40 13.99 12.42
CA ILE A 135 -33.78 13.87 11.96
C ILE A 135 -34.40 12.62 12.57
N GLY A 136 -35.28 12.87 13.55
CA GLY A 136 -36.60 12.28 13.69
C GLY A 136 -36.73 10.75 13.61
N SER A 137 -37.01 10.15 14.77
CA SER A 137 -37.69 8.87 14.87
C SER A 137 -39.03 8.90 14.13
N GLY A 138 -39.13 8.18 13.02
CA GLY A 138 -40.36 7.99 12.25
C GLY A 138 -40.56 6.51 11.92
N SER A 139 -41.46 5.87 12.66
CA SER A 139 -41.90 4.47 12.49
C SER A 139 -42.73 4.29 11.21
N ALA A 140 -42.29 3.39 10.31
CA ALA A 140 -43.08 2.35 9.62
C ALA A 140 -42.26 1.77 8.43
N ASN A 141 -42.11 0.44 8.38
CA ASN A 141 -41.35 -0.34 7.39
C ASN A 141 -41.64 0.02 5.92
N LYS A 142 -40.92 1.00 5.38
CA LYS A 142 -40.81 1.22 3.94
C LYS A 142 -39.37 0.95 3.53
N LYS A 143 -39.19 -0.09 2.71
CA LYS A 143 -37.91 -0.52 2.18
C LYS A 143 -37.14 0.66 1.58
N SER A 144 -35.85 0.77 1.87
CA SER A 144 -35.03 1.86 1.35
C SER A 144 -34.97 1.82 -0.18
N LYS A 145 -34.80 2.99 -0.81
CA LYS A 145 -34.64 3.10 -2.26
C LYS A 145 -33.47 2.26 -2.77
N ALA A 146 -32.35 2.26 -2.03
CA ALA A 146 -31.16 1.50 -2.36
C ALA A 146 -31.41 -0.02 -2.29
N THR A 147 -32.12 -0.49 -1.26
CA THR A 147 -32.46 -1.91 -1.09
C THR A 147 -33.38 -2.38 -2.21
N ALA A 148 -34.41 -1.59 -2.55
CA ALA A 148 -35.29 -1.90 -3.68
C ALA A 148 -34.53 -1.90 -5.02
N ALA A 149 -33.58 -0.97 -5.20
CA ALA A 149 -32.75 -0.93 -6.40
C ALA A 149 -31.83 -2.14 -6.53
N ALA A 150 -31.20 -2.57 -5.43
CA ALA A 150 -30.35 -3.77 -5.41
C ALA A 150 -31.13 -5.02 -5.84
N GLU A 151 -32.35 -5.19 -5.37
CA GLU A 151 -33.21 -6.33 -5.72
C GLU A 151 -33.69 -6.28 -7.17
N ALA A 152 -34.16 -5.13 -7.63
CA ALA A 152 -34.59 -4.97 -9.02
C ALA A 152 -33.44 -5.26 -10.00
N LEU A 153 -32.22 -4.83 -9.67
CA LEU A 153 -31.02 -5.16 -10.45
C LEU A 153 -30.71 -6.68 -10.38
N ALA A 154 -30.84 -7.30 -9.21
CA ALA A 154 -30.58 -8.74 -9.05
C ALA A 154 -31.55 -9.61 -9.87
N GLU A 155 -32.83 -9.22 -9.98
CA GLU A 155 -33.87 -10.00 -10.66
C GLU A 155 -33.82 -9.89 -12.20
N SER A 156 -33.33 -8.78 -12.75
CA SER A 156 -33.63 -8.43 -14.15
C SER A 156 -32.59 -7.55 -14.86
N THR A 157 -31.32 -7.58 -14.45
CA THR A 157 -30.24 -6.79 -15.08
C THR A 157 -30.13 -6.88 -16.60
N LYS A 158 -30.49 -8.02 -17.21
CA LYS A 158 -30.43 -8.24 -18.68
C LYS A 158 -31.69 -7.80 -19.43
N THR A 159 -32.80 -7.56 -18.73
CA THR A 159 -34.10 -7.22 -19.31
C THR A 159 -34.48 -5.75 -19.10
N LEU A 160 -33.80 -5.04 -18.21
CA LEU A 160 -33.98 -3.60 -17.97
C LEU A 160 -33.52 -2.75 -19.16
N SER A 161 -34.26 -1.68 -19.46
CA SER A 161 -33.77 -0.68 -20.42
C SER A 161 -32.52 0.04 -19.88
N PRO A 162 -31.64 0.58 -20.73
CA PRO A 162 -30.44 1.28 -20.28
C PRO A 162 -30.75 2.42 -19.29
N GLY A 163 -31.78 3.22 -19.55
CA GLY A 163 -32.15 4.34 -18.67
C GLY A 163 -32.71 3.91 -17.31
N GLU A 164 -33.41 2.77 -17.25
CA GLU A 164 -33.86 2.20 -15.96
C GLU A 164 -32.69 1.64 -15.17
N ARG A 165 -31.78 0.91 -15.84
CA ARG A 165 -30.56 0.39 -15.23
C ARG A 165 -29.72 1.52 -14.63
N ASP A 166 -29.51 2.61 -15.36
CA ASP A 166 -28.73 3.76 -14.88
C ASP A 166 -29.36 4.43 -13.65
N ARG A 167 -30.69 4.60 -13.65
CA ARG A 167 -31.42 5.15 -12.49
C ARG A 167 -31.29 4.24 -11.26
N LEU A 168 -31.44 2.93 -11.44
CA LEU A 168 -31.28 1.97 -10.35
C LEU A 168 -29.84 1.94 -9.81
N ILE A 169 -28.82 2.11 -10.66
CA ILE A 169 -27.42 2.23 -10.23
C ILE A 169 -27.21 3.48 -9.37
N VAL A 170 -27.82 4.61 -9.74
CA VAL A 170 -27.77 5.84 -8.92
C VAL A 170 -28.43 5.59 -7.55
N ASP A 171 -29.57 4.92 -7.53
CA ASP A 171 -30.30 4.61 -6.30
C ASP A 171 -29.55 3.61 -5.41
N LEU A 172 -28.92 2.60 -6.01
CA LEU A 172 -28.06 1.63 -5.35
C LEU A 172 -26.95 2.33 -4.56
N LYS A 173 -26.29 3.33 -5.17
CA LYS A 173 -25.19 4.09 -4.54
C LYS A 173 -25.61 4.85 -3.28
N SER A 174 -26.89 5.19 -3.14
CA SER A 174 -27.40 5.83 -1.91
C SER A 174 -27.34 4.92 -0.67
N GLY A 175 -27.13 3.60 -0.87
CA GLY A 175 -26.96 2.63 0.20
C GLY A 175 -25.75 2.89 1.10
N ALA A 176 -24.73 3.62 0.61
CA ALA A 176 -23.54 3.99 1.38
C ALA A 176 -23.86 4.83 2.63
N SER A 177 -25.00 5.52 2.64
CA SER A 177 -25.41 6.40 3.75
C SER A 177 -26.41 5.75 4.71
N LEU A 178 -26.77 4.48 4.49
CA LEU A 178 -27.74 3.78 5.34
C LEU A 178 -27.13 3.39 6.69
N SER A 179 -28.00 3.26 7.69
CA SER A 179 -27.65 2.79 9.03
C SER A 179 -28.77 1.92 9.62
N GLY A 180 -28.49 1.26 10.74
CA GLY A 180 -29.46 0.41 11.45
C GLY A 180 -30.04 -0.71 10.59
N ASP A 181 -31.33 -0.99 10.78
CA ASP A 181 -32.02 -2.09 10.07
C ASP A 181 -32.04 -1.89 8.56
N SER A 182 -32.16 -0.65 8.08
CA SER A 182 -32.13 -0.35 6.64
C SER A 182 -30.79 -0.69 6.00
N LEU A 183 -29.67 -0.51 6.71
CA LEU A 183 -28.36 -0.93 6.26
C LEU A 183 -28.26 -2.46 6.23
N THR A 184 -28.76 -3.13 7.27
CA THR A 184 -28.74 -4.60 7.36
C THR A 184 -29.50 -5.23 6.18
N ASP A 185 -30.71 -4.74 5.89
CA ASP A 185 -31.50 -5.15 4.74
C ASP A 185 -30.77 -4.85 3.42
N PHE A 186 -30.16 -3.66 3.31
CA PHE A 186 -29.40 -3.28 2.13
C PHE A 186 -28.19 -4.19 1.88
N LEU A 187 -27.41 -4.52 2.90
CA LEU A 187 -26.25 -5.40 2.79
C LEU A 187 -26.66 -6.80 2.31
N ALA A 188 -27.78 -7.33 2.83
CA ALA A 188 -28.32 -8.60 2.37
C ALA A 188 -28.71 -8.55 0.88
N SER A 189 -29.34 -7.47 0.43
CA SER A 189 -29.70 -7.29 -0.99
C SER A 189 -28.50 -6.99 -1.88
N LEU A 190 -27.47 -6.30 -1.38
CA LEU A 190 -26.22 -6.03 -2.09
C LEU A 190 -25.44 -7.33 -2.34
N LEU A 191 -25.34 -8.22 -1.35
CA LEU A 191 -24.73 -9.53 -1.51
C LEU A 191 -25.47 -10.38 -2.55
N LYS A 192 -26.81 -10.40 -2.49
CA LYS A 192 -27.64 -11.09 -3.50
C LYS A 192 -27.42 -10.52 -4.90
N LEU A 193 -27.32 -9.19 -5.03
CA LEU A 193 -27.01 -8.55 -6.29
C LEU A 193 -25.65 -8.98 -6.83
N ASN A 194 -24.59 -8.96 -6.01
CA ASN A 194 -23.26 -9.44 -6.41
C ASN A 194 -23.33 -10.89 -6.94
N GLN A 195 -24.03 -11.77 -6.22
CA GLN A 195 -24.20 -13.17 -6.64
C GLN A 195 -25.00 -13.31 -7.95
N ALA A 196 -26.05 -12.50 -8.13
CA ALA A 196 -26.95 -12.59 -9.28
C ALA A 196 -26.30 -12.13 -10.61
N ILE A 197 -25.39 -11.15 -10.55
CA ILE A 197 -24.69 -10.65 -11.76
C ILE A 197 -23.47 -11.49 -12.16
N GLY A 198 -23.32 -12.66 -11.52
CA GLY A 198 -22.08 -13.44 -11.52
C GLY A 198 -21.16 -12.86 -10.45
N PRO A 199 -20.80 -13.63 -9.40
CA PRO A 199 -20.00 -13.12 -8.31
C PRO A 199 -18.77 -12.34 -8.82
N ILE A 200 -18.61 -11.12 -8.33
CA ILE A 200 -17.53 -10.24 -8.78
C ILE A 200 -16.22 -10.76 -8.18
N VAL A 201 -15.49 -11.55 -8.95
CA VAL A 201 -14.22 -12.17 -8.53
C VAL A 201 -13.11 -11.77 -9.50
N PRO A 202 -12.45 -10.62 -9.29
CA PRO A 202 -11.34 -10.20 -10.14
C PRO A 202 -10.14 -11.16 -10.01
N THR A 203 -9.52 -11.48 -11.15
CA THR A 203 -8.32 -12.33 -11.25
C THR A 203 -7.31 -11.75 -12.25
N SER A 204 -6.16 -12.40 -12.44
CA SER A 204 -5.22 -12.05 -13.51
C SER A 204 -5.82 -12.29 -14.91
N GLU A 205 -6.65 -13.32 -15.05
CA GLU A 205 -7.26 -13.72 -16.32
C GLU A 205 -8.50 -12.89 -16.63
N THR A 206 -9.28 -12.55 -15.60
CA THR A 206 -10.51 -11.76 -15.68
C THR A 206 -10.45 -10.57 -14.73
N PRO A 207 -9.62 -9.56 -15.00
CA PRO A 207 -9.55 -8.38 -14.17
C PRO A 207 -10.77 -7.48 -14.38
N ILE A 208 -11.13 -6.72 -13.35
CA ILE A 208 -12.09 -5.63 -13.48
C ILE A 208 -11.38 -4.46 -14.15
N ARG A 209 -12.05 -3.81 -15.10
CA ARG A 209 -11.58 -2.58 -15.71
C ARG A 209 -12.51 -1.44 -15.27
N PRO A 210 -12.06 -0.52 -14.40
CA PRO A 210 -12.88 0.59 -13.96
C PRO A 210 -13.46 1.36 -15.14
N GLY A 211 -14.76 1.66 -15.08
CA GLY A 211 -15.50 2.36 -16.14
C GLY A 211 -16.04 1.45 -17.25
N ALA A 212 -15.76 0.14 -17.25
CA ALA A 212 -16.24 -0.77 -18.28
C ALA A 212 -17.72 -1.19 -18.07
N ASP A 213 -18.15 -1.41 -16.83
CA ASP A 213 -19.55 -1.65 -16.47
C ASP A 213 -19.92 -0.83 -15.22
N PRO A 214 -20.75 0.22 -15.35
CA PRO A 214 -21.15 1.07 -14.24
C PRO A 214 -21.81 0.33 -13.07
N LEU A 215 -22.42 -0.84 -13.30
CA LEU A 215 -23.00 -1.65 -12.23
C LEU A 215 -21.91 -2.36 -11.42
N ILE A 216 -20.93 -2.96 -12.10
CA ILE A 216 -19.79 -3.61 -11.45
C ILE A 216 -19.01 -2.58 -10.63
N ASP A 217 -18.75 -1.40 -11.23
CA ASP A 217 -18.08 -0.29 -10.53
C ASP A 217 -18.85 0.11 -9.27
N ALA A 218 -20.18 0.22 -9.35
CA ALA A 218 -21.01 0.60 -8.21
C ALA A 218 -20.98 -0.44 -7.08
N VAL A 219 -21.11 -1.73 -7.40
CA VAL A 219 -21.09 -2.80 -6.39
C VAL A 219 -19.72 -2.88 -5.71
N VAL A 220 -18.63 -2.88 -6.49
CA VAL A 220 -17.27 -2.95 -5.93
C VAL A 220 -16.96 -1.73 -5.07
N THR A 221 -17.36 -0.53 -5.51
CA THR A 221 -17.19 0.70 -4.71
C THR A 221 -17.95 0.61 -3.40
N LEU A 222 -19.21 0.20 -3.43
CA LEU A 222 -20.03 0.05 -2.22
C LEU A 222 -19.45 -0.98 -1.25
N GLU A 223 -19.10 -2.17 -1.75
CA GLU A 223 -18.50 -3.22 -0.93
C GLU A 223 -17.16 -2.78 -0.34
N ASN A 224 -16.31 -2.12 -1.13
CA ASN A 224 -15.04 -1.58 -0.66
C ASN A 224 -15.25 -0.55 0.44
N ASP A 225 -16.10 0.44 0.23
CA ASP A 225 -16.28 1.57 1.14
C ASP A 225 -17.01 1.15 2.43
N LEU A 226 -18.04 0.32 2.32
CA LEU A 226 -18.74 -0.24 3.46
C LEU A 226 -17.83 -1.18 4.24
N ASN A 227 -17.05 -2.04 3.56
CA ASN A 227 -16.08 -2.88 4.26
C ASN A 227 -15.07 -2.04 5.04
N GLN A 228 -14.60 -0.90 4.52
CA GLN A 228 -13.64 -0.07 5.24
C GLN A 228 -14.27 0.68 6.43
N SER A 229 -15.53 1.10 6.33
CA SER A 229 -16.16 2.05 7.27
C SER A 229 -17.05 1.41 8.34
N LEU A 230 -17.66 0.26 8.07
CA LEU A 230 -18.64 -0.35 8.98
C LEU A 230 -17.99 -0.93 10.25
N PRO A 231 -18.71 -1.01 11.39
CA PRO A 231 -18.21 -1.67 12.58
C PRO A 231 -17.88 -3.15 12.32
N ALA A 232 -17.07 -3.75 13.20
CA ALA A 232 -16.78 -5.17 13.15
C ALA A 232 -18.08 -5.99 13.14
N GLY A 233 -18.10 -7.05 12.34
CA GLY A 233 -19.22 -7.98 12.19
C GLY A 233 -20.39 -7.49 11.31
N ALA A 234 -20.41 -6.23 10.88
CA ALA A 234 -21.50 -5.72 10.05
C ALA A 234 -21.38 -6.10 8.57
N MET A 235 -20.16 -6.12 8.03
CA MET A 235 -19.92 -6.46 6.62
C MET A 235 -19.96 -7.98 6.41
N TYR A 236 -20.63 -8.43 5.34
CA TYR A 236 -20.63 -9.84 4.95
C TYR A 236 -19.29 -10.29 4.34
N ALA A 237 -19.13 -11.61 4.20
CA ALA A 237 -18.04 -12.21 3.44
C ALA A 237 -18.15 -11.85 1.96
N ILE A 238 -17.29 -10.95 1.48
CA ILE A 238 -17.27 -10.53 0.08
C ILE A 238 -16.90 -11.75 -0.78
N PRO A 239 -17.68 -12.12 -1.81
CA PRO A 239 -17.48 -13.36 -2.56
C PRO A 239 -16.05 -13.56 -3.10
N ALA A 240 -15.39 -12.48 -3.50
CA ALA A 240 -14.01 -12.49 -3.98
C ALA A 240 -12.98 -13.02 -2.98
N ALA A 241 -13.28 -12.97 -1.67
CA ALA A 241 -12.37 -13.42 -0.61
C ALA A 241 -11.91 -14.87 -0.81
N SER A 242 -12.81 -15.72 -1.33
CA SER A 242 -12.53 -17.14 -1.63
C SER A 242 -11.43 -17.33 -2.69
N ASN A 243 -11.28 -16.38 -3.61
CA ASN A 243 -10.20 -16.37 -4.59
C ASN A 243 -8.98 -15.58 -4.10
N TYR A 244 -9.20 -14.40 -3.54
CA TYR A 244 -8.16 -13.56 -2.97
C TYR A 244 -8.71 -12.70 -1.81
N PRO A 245 -8.14 -12.78 -0.60
CA PRO A 245 -6.82 -13.35 -0.26
C PRO A 245 -6.74 -14.89 -0.26
N GLY A 246 -7.87 -15.59 -0.35
CA GLY A 246 -7.94 -17.04 -0.54
C GLY A 246 -8.96 -17.70 0.37
N ALA A 247 -9.43 -18.88 -0.02
CA ALA A 247 -10.39 -19.65 0.75
C ALA A 247 -9.76 -20.24 2.03
N ILE A 248 -10.61 -20.41 3.03
CA ILE A 248 -10.33 -21.20 4.23
C ILE A 248 -11.15 -22.50 4.11
N PRO A 249 -10.61 -23.68 4.49
CA PRO A 249 -11.41 -24.89 4.61
C PRO A 249 -12.66 -24.67 5.47
N GLU A 250 -13.80 -25.23 5.04
CA GLU A 250 -15.08 -25.07 5.74
C GLU A 250 -15.06 -25.63 7.17
N ASP A 251 -14.24 -26.66 7.40
CA ASP A 251 -14.04 -27.34 8.68
C ASP A 251 -12.92 -26.71 9.53
N ALA A 252 -12.31 -25.61 9.09
CA ALA A 252 -11.24 -24.96 9.82
C ALA A 252 -11.75 -24.39 11.16
N VAL A 253 -11.25 -24.93 12.25
CA VAL A 253 -11.62 -24.55 13.62
C VAL A 253 -11.30 -23.06 13.86
N ARG A 254 -12.25 -22.37 14.50
CA ARG A 254 -12.03 -21.04 15.07
C ARG A 254 -11.47 -21.20 16.47
N GLU A 255 -10.23 -20.82 16.65
CA GLU A 255 -9.47 -21.06 17.87
C GLU A 255 -9.35 -19.79 18.73
N THR A 256 -9.02 -20.01 20.01
CA THR A 256 -8.50 -18.98 20.89
C THR A 256 -6.99 -19.14 20.97
N VAL A 257 -6.25 -18.12 20.54
CA VAL A 257 -4.79 -18.11 20.51
C VAL A 257 -4.29 -17.05 21.47
N THR A 258 -3.49 -17.45 22.45
CA THR A 258 -2.75 -16.53 23.32
C THR A 258 -1.27 -16.57 22.93
N LEU A 259 -0.67 -15.40 22.72
CA LEU A 259 0.72 -15.24 22.33
C LEU A 259 1.34 -14.02 22.98
N SER A 260 2.67 -13.98 22.98
CA SER A 260 3.47 -12.85 23.42
C SER A 260 4.08 -12.16 22.20
N ILE A 261 3.94 -10.84 22.09
CA ILE A 261 4.58 -10.04 21.04
C ILE A 261 5.51 -8.99 21.64
N ASP A 262 6.54 -8.62 20.89
CA ASP A 262 7.42 -7.50 21.22
C ASP A 262 6.65 -6.17 21.09
N GLY A 263 6.48 -5.49 22.22
CA GLY A 263 5.78 -4.21 22.32
C GLY A 263 6.70 -3.00 22.24
N LYS A 264 8.00 -3.20 22.00
CA LYS A 264 8.95 -2.11 21.78
C LYS A 264 8.97 -1.71 20.32
N TYR A 265 8.98 -0.42 20.06
CA TYR A 265 9.26 0.10 18.73
C TYR A 265 9.70 1.55 18.79
N ARG A 266 10.97 1.83 18.49
CA ARG A 266 11.54 3.19 18.56
C ARG A 266 11.16 4.11 17.40
N GLY A 267 10.66 3.55 16.29
CA GLY A 267 10.51 4.28 15.03
C GLY A 267 11.77 4.24 14.16
N TRP A 268 11.65 4.73 12.93
CA TRP A 268 12.83 4.97 12.09
C TRP A 268 13.51 6.30 12.50
N ILE A 269 14.85 6.33 12.44
CA ILE A 269 15.63 7.53 12.71
C ILE A 269 15.27 8.63 11.69
N SER A 270 14.90 9.80 12.19
CA SER A 270 14.60 10.99 11.38
C SER A 270 15.81 11.39 10.52
N GLY A 271 15.57 12.01 9.36
CA GLY A 271 16.61 12.63 8.53
C GLY A 271 17.22 11.77 7.42
N ARG A 272 16.84 10.49 7.29
CA ARG A 272 17.28 9.64 6.15
C ARG A 272 16.34 9.63 4.94
N GLY A 273 15.30 10.46 4.93
CA GLY A 273 14.36 10.57 3.80
C GLY A 273 13.50 9.33 3.54
N ALA A 274 13.48 8.35 4.46
CA ALA A 274 12.63 7.18 4.34
C ALA A 274 11.15 7.57 4.40
N GLY A 275 10.37 7.13 3.41
CA GLY A 275 8.93 7.27 3.40
C GLY A 275 8.32 6.68 4.67
N PHE A 276 7.35 7.37 5.26
CA PHE A 276 6.64 6.92 6.46
C PHE A 276 7.55 6.51 7.64
N TRP A 277 8.60 7.28 7.93
CA TRP A 277 9.49 7.04 9.08
C TRP A 277 8.77 6.97 10.46
N ALA A 278 7.56 7.52 10.55
CA ALA A 278 6.68 7.46 11.72
C ALA A 278 5.65 6.31 11.68
N ALA A 279 5.71 5.41 10.69
CA ALA A 279 4.78 4.28 10.56
C ALA A 279 4.89 3.35 11.78
N LYS A 280 3.74 2.84 12.23
CA LYS A 280 3.64 1.81 13.28
C LYS A 280 4.22 0.48 12.78
N GLU A 281 4.83 -0.28 13.68
CA GLU A 281 5.40 -1.59 13.35
C GLU A 281 4.36 -2.69 13.41
N MET A 282 4.30 -3.57 12.41
CA MET A 282 3.28 -4.61 12.30
C MET A 282 3.81 -5.96 12.83
N ARG A 283 3.33 -6.39 14.01
CA ARG A 283 3.74 -7.65 14.64
C ARG A 283 2.85 -8.82 14.19
N PRO A 284 3.43 -9.89 13.61
CA PRO A 284 2.71 -11.12 13.26
C PRO A 284 2.05 -11.78 14.47
N THR A 285 0.92 -12.45 14.26
CA THR A 285 0.24 -13.20 15.33
C THR A 285 0.03 -14.69 15.04
N GLY A 286 0.20 -15.11 13.78
CA GLY A 286 -0.10 -16.47 13.35
C GLY A 286 -1.61 -16.79 13.37
N VAL A 287 -2.44 -15.75 13.26
CA VAL A 287 -3.91 -15.87 13.19
C VAL A 287 -4.41 -15.20 11.91
N TYR A 288 -5.44 -15.78 11.31
CA TYR A 288 -6.15 -15.26 10.15
C TYR A 288 -7.63 -15.08 10.50
N ALA A 289 -8.19 -13.89 10.23
CA ALA A 289 -9.61 -13.64 10.38
C ALA A 289 -10.34 -14.10 9.12
N ALA A 290 -11.35 -14.95 9.29
CA ALA A 290 -12.16 -15.40 8.17
C ALA A 290 -12.98 -14.23 7.57
N PRO A 291 -13.30 -14.28 6.27
CA PRO A 291 -14.05 -13.22 5.61
C PRO A 291 -15.37 -12.90 6.31
N GLY A 292 -15.57 -11.64 6.70
CA GLY A 292 -16.75 -11.14 7.40
C GLY A 292 -16.85 -11.49 8.89
N GLU A 293 -16.14 -12.52 9.35
CA GLU A 293 -16.20 -12.98 10.74
C GLU A 293 -15.45 -12.04 11.70
N VAL A 294 -15.95 -11.95 12.93
CA VAL A 294 -15.35 -11.15 14.00
C VAL A 294 -14.26 -11.95 14.69
N VAL A 295 -13.08 -11.34 14.83
CA VAL A 295 -12.09 -11.72 15.82
C VAL A 295 -12.14 -10.77 17.00
N LYS A 296 -12.01 -11.32 18.21
CA LYS A 296 -11.97 -10.54 19.45
C LYS A 296 -10.55 -10.57 19.99
N VAL A 297 -9.93 -9.39 20.06
CA VAL A 297 -8.56 -9.22 20.52
C VAL A 297 -8.57 -8.63 21.92
N THR A 298 -8.02 -9.38 22.87
CA THR A 298 -7.82 -8.95 24.25
C THR A 298 -6.36 -8.66 24.49
N VAL A 299 -6.07 -7.47 25.04
CA VAL A 299 -4.73 -7.00 25.39
C VAL A 299 -4.68 -6.56 26.87
N PRO A 300 -3.50 -6.28 27.45
CA PRO A 300 -3.41 -5.69 28.78
C PRO A 300 -4.04 -4.29 28.78
N ALA A 301 -4.79 -3.96 29.84
CA ALA A 301 -5.55 -2.71 29.93
C ALA A 301 -4.70 -1.45 29.74
N ARG A 302 -3.40 -1.51 30.10
CA ARG A 302 -2.44 -0.41 29.92
C ARG A 302 -2.21 0.01 28.46
N LEU A 303 -2.60 -0.80 27.47
CA LEU A 303 -2.42 -0.47 26.05
C LEU A 303 -3.63 0.26 25.44
N ALA A 304 -4.74 0.33 26.16
CA ALA A 304 -5.96 0.94 25.68
C ALA A 304 -5.76 2.46 25.52
N GLY A 305 -5.92 2.97 24.29
CA GLY A 305 -5.73 4.38 23.98
C GLY A 305 -4.29 4.78 23.65
N ASP A 306 -3.32 3.87 23.77
CA ASP A 306 -1.90 4.15 23.55
C ASP A 306 -1.48 4.11 22.06
N GLY A 307 -2.45 4.04 21.15
CA GLY A 307 -2.20 4.10 19.71
C GLY A 307 -1.90 2.75 19.06
N PHE A 308 -2.08 1.63 19.77
CA PHE A 308 -2.05 0.29 19.17
C PHE A 308 -3.25 0.06 18.25
N GLU A 309 -3.09 -0.82 17.25
CA GLU A 309 -4.18 -1.20 16.35
C GLU A 309 -4.19 -2.72 16.12
N VAL A 310 -5.39 -3.29 16.01
CA VAL A 310 -5.59 -4.60 15.37
C VAL A 310 -5.69 -4.35 13.87
N VAL A 311 -4.92 -5.09 13.07
CA VAL A 311 -4.97 -5.00 11.61
C VAL A 311 -5.35 -6.35 11.01
N ILE A 312 -6.30 -6.35 10.09
CA ILE A 312 -6.72 -7.52 9.33
C ILE A 312 -6.40 -7.29 7.86
N GLY A 313 -5.48 -8.08 7.30
CA GLY A 313 -4.98 -7.98 5.93
C GLY A 313 -3.47 -7.66 5.88
N ALA A 314 -2.81 -8.04 4.78
CA ALA A 314 -1.35 -7.96 4.66
C ALA A 314 -0.84 -6.68 3.99
N TYR A 315 -1.65 -6.05 3.12
CA TYR A 315 -1.22 -4.97 2.23
C TYR A 315 -2.17 -3.77 2.26
N ASN A 316 -1.61 -2.57 2.47
CA ASN A 316 -2.38 -1.32 2.59
C ASN A 316 -2.54 -0.55 1.26
N GLY A 317 -1.87 -0.99 0.19
CA GLY A 317 -1.91 -0.31 -1.09
C GLY A 317 -3.21 -0.56 -1.86
N GLY A 318 -3.88 0.54 -2.18
CA GLY A 318 -5.07 0.57 -3.02
C GLY A 318 -4.79 0.22 -4.48
N LEU A 319 -5.84 0.02 -5.27
CA LEU A 319 -5.75 -0.15 -6.71
C LEU A 319 -6.48 0.95 -7.49
N GLU A 320 -6.99 1.97 -6.82
CA GLU A 320 -7.79 3.04 -7.44
C GLU A 320 -7.02 3.82 -8.51
N ASN A 321 -5.69 3.74 -8.50
CA ASN A 321 -4.80 4.33 -9.50
C ASN A 321 -4.41 3.37 -10.64
N ARG A 322 -4.96 2.15 -10.68
CA ARG A 322 -4.65 1.12 -11.67
C ARG A 322 -5.75 1.05 -12.74
N ASP A 323 -5.33 0.82 -13.98
CA ASP A 323 -6.24 0.66 -15.12
C ASP A 323 -7.08 -0.62 -15.06
N THR A 324 -6.62 -1.60 -14.29
CA THR A 324 -7.30 -2.89 -14.08
C THR A 324 -7.07 -3.40 -12.66
N TRP A 325 -8.05 -4.14 -12.12
CA TRP A 325 -8.03 -4.73 -10.78
C TRP A 325 -8.12 -6.25 -10.87
N GLN A 326 -7.11 -6.95 -10.35
CA GLN A 326 -6.99 -8.43 -10.29
C GLN A 326 -7.36 -9.00 -8.90
N ARG A 327 -7.84 -8.11 -8.03
CA ARG A 327 -8.34 -8.34 -6.67
C ARG A 327 -9.19 -7.13 -6.27
N TYR A 328 -9.86 -7.17 -5.12
CA TYR A 328 -10.53 -5.98 -4.58
C TYR A 328 -9.54 -4.86 -4.24
N PRO A 329 -9.91 -3.57 -4.38
CA PRO A 329 -8.97 -2.45 -4.24
C PRO A 329 -8.33 -2.32 -2.85
N ARG A 330 -9.09 -2.49 -1.75
CA ARG A 330 -8.58 -2.38 -0.38
C ARG A 330 -8.68 -3.72 0.36
N LEU A 331 -7.53 -4.30 0.68
CA LEU A 331 -7.46 -5.60 1.38
C LEU A 331 -7.34 -5.50 2.89
N MET A 332 -6.85 -4.38 3.40
CA MET A 332 -6.47 -4.24 4.80
C MET A 332 -7.42 -3.30 5.53
N ARG A 333 -7.73 -3.64 6.77
CA ARG A 333 -8.46 -2.80 7.73
C ARG A 333 -7.65 -2.67 9.03
N ALA A 334 -7.75 -1.51 9.68
CA ALA A 334 -7.12 -1.26 10.98
C ALA A 334 -8.16 -0.76 11.99
N PHE A 335 -8.08 -1.26 13.21
CA PHE A 335 -8.99 -0.98 14.31
C PHE A 335 -8.19 -0.47 15.51
N PRO A 336 -8.43 0.75 16.01
CA PRO A 336 -7.70 1.26 17.16
C PRO A 336 -8.06 0.47 18.42
N ILE A 337 -7.04 0.14 19.23
CA ILE A 337 -7.24 -0.49 20.53
C ILE A 337 -7.51 0.62 21.55
N THR A 338 -8.79 0.93 21.76
CA THR A 338 -9.24 1.95 22.73
C THR A 338 -9.72 1.36 24.05
N ASN A 339 -9.87 0.03 24.10
CA ASN A 339 -10.32 -0.72 25.26
C ASN A 339 -9.53 -2.02 25.38
N ARG A 340 -9.65 -2.69 26.54
CA ARG A 340 -9.02 -4.01 26.78
C ARG A 340 -9.37 -5.05 25.72
N VAL A 341 -10.61 -4.98 25.22
CA VAL A 341 -11.14 -5.87 24.18
C VAL A 341 -11.46 -5.03 22.96
N THR A 342 -10.98 -5.46 21.79
CA THR A 342 -11.28 -4.87 20.49
C THR A 342 -11.87 -5.94 19.59
N GLU A 343 -13.06 -5.69 19.04
CA GLU A 343 -13.64 -6.51 17.98
C GLU A 343 -13.21 -5.96 16.62
N ALA A 344 -12.78 -6.87 15.73
CA ALA A 344 -12.31 -6.52 14.40
C ALA A 344 -12.82 -7.55 13.38
N SER A 345 -13.20 -7.09 12.18
CA SER A 345 -13.54 -7.98 11.07
C SER A 345 -13.14 -7.35 9.73
N ASN A 346 -13.04 -8.16 8.69
CA ASN A 346 -12.83 -7.68 7.33
C ASN A 346 -13.62 -8.57 6.38
N GLY A 347 -14.48 -8.00 5.54
CA GLY A 347 -15.28 -8.72 4.55
C GLY A 347 -14.45 -9.56 3.58
N LEU A 348 -13.15 -9.25 3.41
CA LEU A 348 -12.20 -10.06 2.63
C LEU A 348 -11.37 -11.03 3.47
N GLY A 349 -11.46 -10.95 4.80
CA GLY A 349 -10.58 -11.68 5.71
C GLY A 349 -9.14 -11.16 5.67
N GLY A 350 -8.23 -11.87 6.31
CA GLY A 350 -6.79 -11.56 6.25
C GLY A 350 -6.01 -11.97 7.48
N LEU A 351 -4.68 -11.89 7.37
CA LEU A 351 -3.77 -12.03 8.52
C LEU A 351 -4.12 -11.01 9.59
N VAL A 352 -4.20 -11.46 10.84
CA VAL A 352 -4.37 -10.60 12.02
C VAL A 352 -2.99 -10.21 12.53
N THR A 353 -2.73 -8.92 12.65
CA THR A 353 -1.48 -8.39 13.19
C THR A 353 -1.76 -7.29 14.21
N ILE A 354 -0.81 -7.05 15.11
CA ILE A 354 -0.89 -5.93 16.05
C ILE A 354 0.09 -4.86 15.61
N ARG A 355 -0.40 -3.65 15.36
CA ARG A 355 0.46 -2.50 15.10
C ARG A 355 0.90 -1.85 16.40
N VAL A 356 2.22 -1.82 16.60
CA VAL A 356 2.89 -1.20 17.72
C VAL A 356 3.24 0.24 17.34
N PRO A 357 2.77 1.24 18.10
CA PRO A 357 3.02 2.64 17.79
C PRO A 357 4.50 3.00 17.98
N LYS A 358 4.93 4.03 17.27
CA LYS A 358 6.28 4.59 17.42
C LYS A 358 6.48 5.01 18.88
N GLU A 359 7.70 4.81 19.39
CA GLU A 359 8.13 5.10 20.75
C GLU A 359 7.45 4.24 21.84
N ALA A 360 6.72 3.19 21.47
CA ALA A 360 6.25 2.19 22.42
C ALA A 360 7.45 1.51 23.10
N ASP A 361 7.38 1.35 24.41
CA ASP A 361 8.43 0.73 25.23
C ASP A 361 7.83 -0.32 26.18
N TYR A 362 7.18 -1.31 25.58
CA TYR A 362 6.58 -2.44 26.29
C TYR A 362 7.40 -3.70 26.04
N GLU A 363 8.15 -4.17 27.05
CA GLU A 363 9.01 -5.38 26.95
C GLU A 363 8.31 -6.56 26.25
N SER A 364 7.11 -6.90 26.71
CA SER A 364 6.31 -7.96 26.13
C SER A 364 4.82 -7.69 26.35
N ILE A 365 4.03 -7.95 25.31
CA ILE A 365 2.59 -7.79 25.31
C ILE A 365 1.96 -9.15 25.11
N GLU A 366 1.17 -9.59 26.08
CA GLU A 366 0.31 -10.75 25.94
C GLU A 366 -0.94 -10.36 25.14
N VAL A 367 -1.22 -11.09 24.06
CA VAL A 367 -2.38 -10.86 23.20
C VAL A 367 -3.17 -12.17 23.13
N THR A 368 -4.47 -12.10 23.38
CA THR A 368 -5.40 -13.21 23.16
C THR A 368 -6.34 -12.88 22.02
N ILE A 369 -6.41 -13.75 21.02
CA ILE A 369 -7.26 -13.59 19.83
C ILE A 369 -8.25 -14.74 19.80
N GLU A 370 -9.54 -14.44 19.89
CA GLU A 370 -10.64 -15.39 19.81
C GLU A 370 -11.32 -15.31 18.44
N GLY A 371 -11.73 -16.46 17.89
CA GLY A 371 -12.51 -16.52 16.64
C GLY A 371 -11.68 -16.58 15.36
N GLY A 372 -10.35 -16.67 15.47
CA GLY A 372 -9.45 -16.72 14.32
C GLY A 372 -9.06 -18.13 13.90
N VAL A 373 -8.51 -18.25 12.70
CA VAL A 373 -7.96 -19.50 12.14
C VAL A 373 -6.44 -19.48 12.26
N ARG A 374 -5.85 -20.63 12.60
CA ARG A 374 -4.38 -20.75 12.64
C ARG A 374 -3.77 -20.48 11.26
N SER A 375 -2.75 -19.63 11.25
CA SER A 375 -1.99 -19.23 10.08
C SER A 375 -0.53 -19.68 10.24
N PRO A 376 0.14 -20.18 9.19
CA PRO A 376 1.56 -20.49 9.29
C PRO A 376 2.35 -19.25 9.65
N LEU A 377 3.01 -19.28 10.80
CA LEU A 377 3.94 -18.25 11.25
C LEU A 377 5.23 -18.93 11.69
N PHE A 378 6.32 -18.57 11.05
CA PHE A 378 7.65 -18.88 11.54
C PHE A 378 8.28 -17.62 12.10
N VAL A 379 8.89 -17.71 13.28
CA VAL A 379 9.69 -16.66 13.90
C VAL A 379 11.05 -17.25 14.25
N GLU A 380 12.10 -16.71 13.64
CA GLU A 380 13.47 -17.13 13.85
C GLU A 380 13.85 -17.10 15.33
N GLY A 381 14.52 -18.15 15.80
CA GLY A 381 14.91 -18.32 17.20
C GLY A 381 13.78 -18.61 18.19
N GLN A 382 12.51 -18.57 17.76
CA GLN A 382 11.34 -18.88 18.62
C GLN A 382 10.56 -20.10 18.15
N THR A 383 10.44 -20.30 16.83
CA THR A 383 9.66 -21.40 16.27
C THR A 383 10.49 -22.66 16.20
N ASP A 384 10.04 -23.73 16.84
CA ASP A 384 10.69 -25.04 16.73
C ASP A 384 10.58 -25.59 15.30
N LEU A 385 11.72 -25.97 14.72
CA LEU A 385 11.81 -26.40 13.34
C LEU A 385 11.11 -27.75 13.09
N SER A 386 11.08 -28.63 14.08
CA SER A 386 10.36 -29.91 13.97
C SER A 386 8.84 -29.69 13.93
N LYS A 387 8.34 -28.79 14.79
CA LYS A 387 6.94 -28.36 14.83
C LYS A 387 6.55 -27.58 13.57
N TRP A 388 7.45 -26.76 13.04
CA TRP A 388 7.25 -26.09 11.76
C TRP A 388 6.94 -27.11 10.65
N ARG A 389 7.78 -28.15 10.53
CA ARG A 389 7.67 -29.19 9.50
C ARG A 389 6.44 -30.07 9.67
N SER A 390 6.17 -30.50 10.90
CA SER A 390 5.09 -31.44 11.19
C SER A 390 3.71 -30.79 11.16
N GLU A 391 3.61 -29.54 11.59
CA GLU A 391 2.34 -28.90 11.96
C GLU A 391 2.17 -27.48 11.38
N ILE A 392 3.00 -26.51 11.80
CA ILE A 392 2.69 -25.07 11.61
C ILE A 392 2.60 -24.69 10.13
N ARG A 393 3.50 -25.20 9.29
CA ARG A 393 3.46 -24.93 7.83
C ARG A 393 2.21 -25.49 7.14
N LYS A 394 1.43 -26.33 7.82
CA LYS A 394 0.19 -26.96 7.33
C LYS A 394 -1.08 -26.31 7.88
N TYR A 395 -0.98 -25.29 8.73
CA TYR A 395 -2.16 -24.60 9.26
C TYR A 395 -3.06 -24.01 8.16
N PRO A 396 -4.39 -24.07 8.30
CA PRO A 396 -5.31 -23.99 7.17
C PRO A 396 -5.41 -22.62 6.49
N ALA A 397 -4.99 -21.52 7.12
CA ALA A 397 -5.11 -20.19 6.54
C ALA A 397 -4.39 -20.05 5.17
N PRO A 398 -4.92 -19.23 4.25
CA PRO A 398 -4.38 -19.07 2.90
C PRO A 398 -3.11 -18.20 2.84
N TRP A 399 -2.77 -17.52 3.92
CA TRP A 399 -1.59 -16.67 4.03
C TRP A 399 -0.70 -17.10 5.18
N ALA A 400 0.59 -16.80 5.06
CA ALA A 400 1.64 -17.11 6.01
C ALA A 400 2.55 -15.91 6.23
N GLU A 401 3.27 -15.95 7.34
CA GLU A 401 4.35 -15.01 7.66
C GLU A 401 5.62 -15.77 8.06
N ILE A 402 6.78 -15.35 7.55
CA ILE A 402 8.10 -15.82 7.98
C ILE A 402 8.86 -14.58 8.48
N ALA A 403 9.17 -14.55 9.76
CA ALA A 403 9.81 -13.42 10.44
C ALA A 403 11.25 -13.80 10.85
N GLY A 404 12.22 -13.12 10.27
CA GLY A 404 13.62 -13.10 10.71
C GLY A 404 13.89 -11.91 11.62
N LYS A 405 15.17 -11.66 11.90
CA LYS A 405 15.62 -10.51 12.70
C LYS A 405 15.49 -9.20 11.94
N ARG A 406 15.73 -9.19 10.63
CA ARG A 406 15.80 -7.96 9.80
C ARG A 406 14.68 -7.83 8.81
N ILE A 407 14.01 -8.93 8.47
CA ILE A 407 12.91 -8.93 7.51
C ILE A 407 11.73 -9.79 7.97
N ILE A 408 10.54 -9.40 7.55
CA ILE A 408 9.31 -10.20 7.65
C ILE A 408 8.75 -10.36 6.23
N LEU A 409 8.50 -11.60 5.83
CA LEU A 409 7.84 -11.91 4.57
C LEU A 409 6.39 -12.32 4.85
N ALA A 410 5.44 -11.63 4.23
CA ALA A 410 4.03 -12.04 4.21
C ALA A 410 3.69 -12.55 2.80
N LEU A 411 3.19 -13.78 2.69
CA LEU A 411 3.00 -14.44 1.40
C LEU A 411 1.91 -15.52 1.47
N PRO A 412 1.34 -15.95 0.33
CA PRO A 412 0.40 -17.06 0.31
C PRO A 412 1.00 -18.35 0.92
N SER A 413 0.19 -19.06 1.71
CA SER A 413 0.62 -20.25 2.45
C SER A 413 1.13 -21.38 1.55
N GLU A 414 0.67 -21.43 0.29
CA GLU A 414 1.11 -22.44 -0.68
C GLU A 414 2.64 -22.49 -0.83
N TYR A 415 3.32 -21.34 -0.74
CA TYR A 415 4.77 -21.23 -0.88
C TYR A 415 5.52 -21.79 0.34
N VAL A 416 4.89 -21.77 1.52
CA VAL A 416 5.53 -22.24 2.75
C VAL A 416 5.17 -23.68 3.11
N ARG A 417 4.14 -24.29 2.49
CA ARG A 417 3.71 -25.68 2.77
C ARG A 417 4.84 -26.69 2.65
N ARG A 418 5.79 -26.45 1.73
CA ARG A 418 6.95 -27.31 1.45
C ARG A 418 8.28 -26.71 1.91
N LEU A 419 8.26 -25.58 2.62
CA LEU A 419 9.46 -24.97 3.17
C LEU A 419 9.94 -25.81 4.35
N GLU A 420 11.05 -26.52 4.19
CA GLU A 420 11.62 -27.41 5.21
C GLU A 420 12.45 -26.67 6.25
N ASP A 421 13.07 -25.56 5.87
CA ASP A 421 14.09 -24.89 6.68
C ASP A 421 14.00 -23.37 6.53
N PRO A 422 13.07 -22.71 7.24
CA PRO A 422 12.91 -21.26 7.20
C PRO A 422 14.12 -20.51 7.79
N ASP A 423 14.88 -21.11 8.71
CA ASP A 423 16.09 -20.50 9.27
C ASP A 423 17.12 -20.20 8.17
N LYS A 424 17.37 -21.16 7.27
CA LYS A 424 18.27 -20.92 6.13
C LYS A 424 17.78 -19.80 5.21
N LEU A 425 16.46 -19.72 5.00
CA LEU A 425 15.87 -18.66 4.18
C LEU A 425 16.06 -17.30 4.85
N MET A 426 15.74 -17.18 6.15
CA MET A 426 15.88 -15.94 6.89
C MET A 426 17.34 -15.51 7.04
N GLY A 427 18.27 -16.44 7.25
CA GLY A 427 19.70 -16.13 7.27
C GLY A 427 20.20 -15.48 5.97
N VAL A 428 19.66 -15.85 4.81
CA VAL A 428 19.97 -15.19 3.53
C VAL A 428 19.40 -13.77 3.50
N TRP A 429 18.12 -13.61 3.81
CA TRP A 429 17.46 -12.30 3.75
C TRP A 429 18.02 -11.31 4.77
N ASP A 430 18.20 -11.75 6.01
CA ASP A 430 18.82 -10.94 7.05
C ASP A 430 20.24 -10.57 6.67
N GLY A 431 21.01 -11.51 6.11
CA GLY A 431 22.34 -11.24 5.57
C GLY A 431 22.37 -10.16 4.49
N ILE A 432 21.38 -10.13 3.59
CA ILE A 432 21.26 -9.08 2.56
C ILE A 432 21.07 -7.70 3.21
N ILE A 433 20.16 -7.58 4.17
CA ILE A 433 19.89 -6.32 4.87
C ILE A 433 21.11 -5.85 5.69
N GLU A 434 21.81 -6.78 6.35
CA GLU A 434 23.03 -6.47 7.09
C GLU A 434 24.15 -6.00 6.16
N LYS A 435 24.36 -6.67 5.02
CA LYS A 435 25.35 -6.24 4.02
C LYS A 435 25.02 -4.88 3.41
N ALA A 436 23.74 -4.57 3.18
CA ALA A 436 23.34 -3.24 2.76
C ALA A 436 23.68 -2.17 3.83
N ALA A 437 23.50 -2.49 5.12
CA ALA A 437 23.86 -1.59 6.21
C ALA A 437 25.38 -1.39 6.36
N GLU A 438 26.18 -2.43 6.16
CA GLU A 438 27.65 -2.33 6.10
C GLU A 438 28.08 -1.36 4.98
N LEU A 439 27.54 -1.54 3.76
CA LEU A 439 27.84 -0.69 2.61
C LEU A 439 27.41 0.77 2.81
N CYS A 440 26.34 1.01 3.56
CA CYS A 440 25.83 2.35 3.89
C CYS A 440 26.58 3.03 5.05
N GLY A 441 27.83 2.65 5.32
CA GLY A 441 28.67 3.24 6.35
C GLY A 441 28.51 2.61 7.74
N GLY A 442 28.14 1.33 7.81
CA GLY A 442 28.07 0.58 9.08
C GLY A 442 26.88 0.96 9.96
N VAL A 443 25.67 1.01 9.38
CA VAL A 443 24.45 1.29 10.14
C VAL A 443 24.14 0.14 11.09
N ASP A 444 23.98 0.44 12.38
CA ASP A 444 23.51 -0.54 13.36
C ASP A 444 22.03 -0.89 13.13
N ARG A 445 21.78 -2.07 12.55
CA ARG A 445 20.42 -2.56 12.24
C ARG A 445 19.60 -2.88 13.48
N ASP A 446 20.19 -3.08 14.66
CA ASP A 446 19.44 -3.31 15.90
C ASP A 446 18.68 -2.07 16.38
N GLN A 447 18.99 -0.90 15.83
CA GLN A 447 18.29 0.35 16.12
C GLN A 447 17.02 0.55 15.28
N TYR A 448 16.70 -0.40 14.38
CA TYR A 448 15.60 -0.26 13.43
C TYR A 448 14.73 -1.50 13.44
N ARG A 449 13.44 -1.31 13.11
CA ARG A 449 12.52 -2.42 12.86
C ARG A 449 12.98 -3.29 11.69
N ALA A 450 12.47 -4.52 11.68
CA ALA A 450 12.51 -5.36 10.49
C ALA A 450 11.79 -4.67 9.32
N GLU A 451 12.32 -4.86 8.12
CA GLU A 451 11.59 -4.54 6.89
C GLU A 451 10.47 -5.55 6.68
N ARG A 452 9.39 -5.16 6.01
CA ARG A 452 8.27 -6.07 5.71
C ARG A 452 8.02 -6.07 4.21
N ILE A 453 8.11 -7.25 3.60
CA ILE A 453 7.80 -7.47 2.19
C ILE A 453 6.53 -8.30 2.10
N VAL A 454 5.60 -7.84 1.27
CA VAL A 454 4.33 -8.53 1.02
C VAL A 454 4.32 -9.03 -0.42
N PHE A 455 4.21 -10.34 -0.59
CA PHE A 455 4.08 -10.99 -1.90
C PHE A 455 2.61 -10.97 -2.32
N GLU A 456 2.23 -9.85 -2.89
CA GLU A 456 0.87 -9.51 -3.29
C GLU A 456 0.63 -9.85 -4.76
N ARG A 457 -0.59 -10.28 -5.13
CA ARG A 457 -0.94 -10.61 -6.52
C ARG A 457 -0.87 -9.36 -7.41
N GLN A 458 -1.36 -8.23 -6.88
CA GLN A 458 -1.32 -6.96 -7.59
C GLN A 458 -1.00 -5.80 -6.65
N THR A 459 0.13 -5.16 -6.90
CA THR A 459 0.58 -3.97 -6.20
C THR A 459 -0.11 -2.70 -6.69
N SER A 460 -0.12 -1.67 -5.84
CA SER A 460 -0.60 -0.33 -6.21
C SER A 460 0.25 0.35 -7.29
N ALA A 461 1.49 -0.10 -7.51
CA ALA A 461 2.37 0.41 -8.55
C ALA A 461 3.34 -0.66 -9.07
N GLY A 462 3.59 -0.62 -10.38
CA GLY A 462 4.59 -1.46 -11.04
C GLY A 462 4.42 -2.96 -10.81
N TYR A 463 5.55 -3.67 -10.84
CA TYR A 463 5.66 -5.08 -10.45
C TYR A 463 6.09 -5.22 -8.97
N MET A 464 6.96 -4.32 -8.51
CA MET A 464 7.41 -4.15 -7.12
C MET A 464 7.50 -2.65 -6.82
N HIS A 465 7.20 -2.23 -5.58
CA HIS A 465 7.29 -0.83 -5.14
C HIS A 465 7.45 -0.76 -3.62
N SER A 466 7.89 0.41 -3.14
CA SER A 466 8.06 0.77 -1.72
C SER A 466 7.01 1.77 -1.27
#